data_AF-A0A2G2MHI6-F1
#
_entry.id   AF-A0A2G2MHI6-F1
#
_cell.length_a   1.000
_cell.length_b   1.000
_cell.length_c   1.000
_cell.angle_alpha   90.00
_cell.angle_beta   90.00
_cell.angle_gamma   90.00
#
_symmetry.space_group_name_H-M   'P 1'
#
loop_
_entity.id
_entity.type
_entity.pdbx_description
1 polymer ?
#
loop_
_entity_poly.entity_id
_entity_poly.type
_entity_poly.pdbx_seq_one_letter_code
_entity_poly.pdbx_strand_id
1 'polypeptide(L)'
;MKKEYLKIIMVTVLAFAISGCGGSNKSNNPVVTQETSIDIDVNCIVEATPTDIETYITTVAGDTLVQDESNTSVSIFFDVEGTKKVCLENSKAHILRD
;
A
#
# COMPACT_ATOMS: atom_id res chain seq x y z
N MET A 1 21.21 -16.34 8.60
CA MET A 1 21.11 -15.00 9.21
C MET A 1 19.66 -14.80 9.62
N LYS A 2 19.36 -14.38 10.85
CA LYS A 2 17.98 -14.13 11.28
C LYS A 2 17.60 -12.74 10.79
N LYS A 3 16.57 -12.63 9.95
CA LYS A 3 16.00 -11.34 9.55
C LYS A 3 15.04 -10.88 10.65
N GLU A 4 15.19 -9.64 11.10
CA GLU A 4 14.33 -9.02 12.12
C GLU A 4 13.39 -8.03 11.43
N TYR A 5 12.14 -7.94 11.89
CA TYR A 5 11.10 -7.11 11.28
C TYR A 5 10.36 -6.26 12.31
N LEU A 6 10.03 -5.01 11.95
CA LEU A 6 9.22 -4.09 12.77
C LEU A 6 7.82 -3.92 12.14
N LYS A 7 6.75 -4.16 12.94
CA LYS A 7 5.34 -4.04 12.51
C LYS A 7 4.78 -2.64 12.83
N ILE A 8 4.13 -2.00 11.86
CA ILE A 8 3.36 -0.76 12.02
C ILE A 8 1.96 -0.95 11.42
N ILE A 9 0.92 -0.67 12.20
CA ILE A 9 -0.48 -0.70 11.76
C ILE A 9 -0.88 0.72 11.36
N MET A 10 -1.27 0.94 10.10
CA MET A 10 -1.67 2.25 9.59
C MET A 10 -3.19 2.31 9.40
N VAL A 11 -3.88 3.04 10.28
CA VAL A 11 -5.31 3.34 10.15
C VAL A 11 -5.42 4.80 9.74
N THR A 12 -5.61 5.06 8.45
CA THR A 12 -5.78 6.42 7.94
C THR A 12 -7.27 6.70 7.75
N VAL A 13 -7.85 7.52 8.62
CA VAL A 13 -9.21 8.03 8.43
C VAL A 13 -9.16 9.12 7.36
N LEU A 14 -9.61 8.82 6.16
CA LEU A 14 -9.65 9.79 5.07
C LEU A 14 -10.77 10.81 5.32
N ALA A 15 -10.40 12.07 5.52
CA ALA A 15 -11.33 13.19 5.50
C ALA A 15 -11.57 13.63 4.04
N PHE A 16 -12.84 13.75 3.66
CA PHE A 16 -13.25 14.19 2.32
C PHE A 16 -12.69 15.58 1.98
N ALA A 17 -11.92 15.68 0.90
CA ALA A 17 -11.59 16.95 0.30
C ALA A 17 -12.75 17.40 -0.61
N ILE A 18 -13.40 18.50 -0.24
CA ILE A 18 -14.36 19.20 -1.12
C ILE A 18 -13.52 19.93 -2.18
N SER A 19 -13.56 19.49 -3.42
CA SER A 19 -12.91 20.21 -4.53
C SER A 19 -13.84 21.32 -5.04
N GLY A 20 -13.44 22.56 -4.76
CA GLY A 20 -14.03 23.76 -5.35
C GLY A 20 -13.76 23.83 -6.85
N CYS A 21 -14.77 24.33 -7.58
CA CYS A 21 -14.70 24.62 -9.01
C CYS A 21 -13.72 25.76 -9.29
N GLY A 22 -12.72 25.51 -10.15
CA GLY A 22 -11.77 26.51 -10.61
C GLY A 22 -11.19 26.11 -11.96
N GLY A 23 -11.76 26.65 -13.03
CA GLY A 23 -11.34 26.36 -14.41
C GLY A 23 -9.97 26.93 -14.76
N SER A 24 -9.27 26.25 -15.67
CA SER A 24 -8.36 26.83 -16.67
C SER A 24 -7.88 25.74 -17.61
N ASN A 25 -8.17 25.91 -18.91
CA ASN A 25 -7.70 25.07 -20.01
C ASN A 25 -6.17 25.09 -20.09
N LYS A 26 -5.53 23.92 -19.93
CA LYS A 26 -4.21 23.64 -20.50
C LYS A 26 -4.27 22.28 -21.21
N SER A 27 -4.01 22.33 -22.51
CA SER A 27 -3.83 21.16 -23.36
C SER A 27 -2.65 20.35 -22.81
N ASN A 28 -2.96 19.23 -22.16
CA ASN A 28 -2.00 18.22 -21.74
C ASN A 28 -2.23 17.02 -22.64
N ASN A 29 -1.26 16.71 -23.51
CA ASN A 29 -1.15 15.36 -24.02
C ASN A 29 -1.08 14.43 -22.79
N PRO A 30 -1.99 13.45 -22.63
CA PRO A 30 -1.88 12.52 -21.54
C PRO A 30 -0.61 11.71 -21.78
N VAL A 31 0.42 11.95 -20.97
CA VAL A 31 1.43 10.93 -20.73
C VAL A 31 0.66 9.80 -20.07
N VAL A 32 0.38 8.76 -20.85
CA VAL A 32 -0.20 7.53 -20.34
C VAL A 32 0.92 6.84 -19.57
N THR A 33 1.10 7.20 -18.30
CA THR A 33 1.78 6.31 -17.35
C THR A 33 0.90 5.08 -17.23
N GLN A 34 1.42 3.90 -17.59
CA GLN A 34 0.71 2.64 -17.35
C GLN A 34 0.86 2.32 -15.87
N GLU A 35 -0.02 2.91 -15.04
CA GLU A 35 -0.13 2.51 -13.64
C GLU A 35 -0.52 1.03 -13.59
N THR A 36 0.37 0.20 -13.03
CA THR A 36 0.10 -1.20 -12.75
C THR A 36 -0.56 -1.30 -11.39
N SER A 37 -1.74 -1.91 -11.34
CA SER A 37 -2.41 -2.27 -10.08
C SER A 37 -1.97 -3.65 -9.62
N ILE A 38 -1.52 -3.76 -8.37
CA ILE A 38 -1.15 -5.02 -7.72
C ILE A 38 -2.07 -5.20 -6.51
N ASP A 39 -2.99 -6.16 -6.61
CA ASP A 39 -3.89 -6.49 -5.50
C ASP A 39 -3.08 -7.06 -4.32
N ILE A 40 -3.42 -6.65 -3.09
CA ILE A 40 -2.84 -7.24 -1.87
C ILE A 40 -3.73 -8.41 -1.47
N ASP A 41 -3.45 -9.58 -2.04
CA ASP A 41 -4.23 -10.82 -1.85
C ASP A 41 -3.67 -11.72 -0.72
N VAL A 42 -2.61 -11.27 -0.04
CA VAL A 42 -2.01 -11.96 1.10
C VAL A 42 -2.52 -11.42 2.43
N ASN A 43 -3.16 -12.28 3.21
CA ASN A 43 -3.64 -11.95 4.54
C ASN A 43 -2.48 -11.96 5.56
N CYS A 44 -2.55 -11.05 6.53
CA CYS A 44 -1.62 -11.04 7.64
C CYS A 44 -1.79 -12.27 8.53
N ILE A 45 -0.67 -12.87 8.92
CA ILE A 45 -0.64 -14.01 9.83
C ILE A 45 -0.54 -13.48 11.26
N VAL A 46 -1.39 -13.99 12.15
CA VAL A 46 -1.34 -13.68 13.58
C VAL A 46 -0.07 -14.30 14.15
N GLU A 47 0.73 -13.51 14.89
CA GLU A 47 2.04 -13.94 15.41
C GLU A 47 3.05 -14.35 14.31
N ALA A 48 3.05 -13.63 13.18
CA ALA A 48 3.94 -13.88 12.05
C ALA A 48 5.42 -14.00 12.46
N THR A 49 6.06 -15.05 11.96
CA THR A 49 7.52 -15.22 12.02
C THR A 49 8.21 -14.46 10.88
N PRO A 50 9.53 -14.24 10.95
CA PRO A 50 10.28 -13.65 9.85
C PRO A 50 10.08 -14.35 8.50
N THR A 51 9.92 -15.67 8.50
CA THR A 51 9.68 -16.47 7.27
C THR A 51 8.30 -16.22 6.69
N ASP A 52 7.29 -16.05 7.55
CA ASP A 52 5.93 -15.72 7.11
C ASP A 52 5.89 -14.35 6.42
N ILE A 53 6.60 -13.37 6.98
CA ILE A 53 6.68 -12.02 6.42
C ILE A 53 7.32 -12.02 5.02
N GLU A 54 8.21 -12.97 4.69
CA GLU A 54 8.81 -13.05 3.36
C GLU A 54 7.76 -13.27 2.25
N THR A 55 6.63 -13.89 2.58
CA THR A 55 5.51 -14.14 1.65
C THR A 55 4.65 -12.90 1.37
N TYR A 56 4.82 -11.82 2.13
CA TYR A 56 4.05 -10.59 1.97
C TYR A 56 4.49 -9.78 0.75
N ILE A 57 3.59 -8.92 0.26
CA ILE A 57 3.83 -8.11 -0.93
C ILE A 57 4.92 -7.09 -0.64
N THR A 58 5.96 -7.07 -1.47
CA THR A 58 7.07 -6.13 -1.33
C THR A 58 6.73 -4.85 -2.07
N THR A 59 6.81 -3.73 -1.37
CA THR A 59 6.60 -2.40 -1.98
C THR A 59 7.94 -1.78 -2.35
N VAL A 60 7.98 -1.09 -3.49
CA VAL A 60 9.13 -0.31 -3.95
C VAL A 60 8.87 1.18 -3.81
N ALA A 61 9.92 1.99 -3.93
CA ALA A 61 9.77 3.44 -3.92
C ALA A 61 8.90 3.90 -5.10
N GLY A 62 7.91 4.74 -4.84
CA GLY A 62 6.91 5.17 -5.83
C GLY A 62 5.56 4.46 -5.69
N ASP A 63 5.52 3.30 -5.03
CA ASP A 63 4.27 2.59 -4.80
C ASP A 63 3.29 3.40 -3.93
N THR A 64 2.05 3.50 -4.41
CA THR A 64 0.94 4.08 -3.65
C THR A 64 0.04 2.96 -3.14
N LEU A 65 -0.12 2.88 -1.82
CA LEU A 65 -1.07 1.97 -1.19
C LEU A 65 -2.47 2.58 -1.22
N VAL A 66 -3.41 1.91 -1.87
CA VAL A 66 -4.80 2.33 -2.01
C VAL A 66 -5.71 1.38 -1.23
N GLN A 67 -6.62 1.95 -0.45
CA GLN A 67 -7.66 1.21 0.25
C GLN A 67 -8.94 1.26 -0.58
N ASP A 68 -9.48 0.10 -0.93
CA ASP A 68 -10.68 0.00 -1.77
C ASP A 68 -11.97 0.12 -0.97
N GLU A 69 -11.92 -0.21 0.32
CA GLU A 69 -13.06 -0.16 1.24
C GLU A 69 -12.70 0.62 2.51
N SER A 70 -13.68 1.28 3.14
CA SER A 70 -13.47 2.15 4.31
C SER A 70 -12.98 1.43 5.57
N ASN A 71 -13.23 0.12 5.66
CA ASN A 71 -12.82 -0.74 6.77
C ASN A 71 -11.54 -1.55 6.43
N THR A 72 -10.84 -1.17 5.37
CA THR A 72 -9.57 -1.79 4.99
C THR A 72 -8.48 -1.49 6.00
N SER A 73 -7.81 -2.54 6.46
CA SER A 73 -6.61 -2.41 7.29
C SER A 73 -5.48 -3.16 6.61
N VAL A 74 -4.33 -2.50 6.49
CA VAL A 74 -3.10 -3.06 5.93
C VAL A 74 -2.03 -2.90 6.99
N SER A 75 -1.31 -3.99 7.25
CA SER A 75 -0.16 -3.95 8.13
C SER A 75 1.12 -3.83 7.32
N ILE A 76 2.04 -3.02 7.83
CA ILE A 76 3.31 -2.72 7.18
C ILE A 76 4.43 -3.29 8.04
N PHE A 77 5.35 -4.00 7.39
CA PHE A 77 6.55 -4.57 8.00
C PHE A 77 7.77 -4.03 7.29
N PHE A 78 8.82 -3.76 8.07
CA PHE A 78 10.13 -3.36 7.55
C PHE A 78 11.17 -4.36 7.99
N ASP A 79 12.03 -4.80 7.07
CA ASP A 79 13.24 -5.53 7.45
C ASP A 79 14.34 -4.55 7.92
N VAL A 80 15.45 -5.12 8.38
CA VAL A 80 16.65 -4.37 8.82
C VAL A 80 17.33 -3.57 7.69
N GLU A 81 17.04 -3.89 6.43
CA GLU A 81 17.57 -3.20 5.25
C GLU A 81 16.62 -2.07 4.79
N GLY A 82 15.46 -1.92 5.45
CA GLY A 82 14.45 -0.92 5.12
C GLY A 82 13.47 -1.36 4.02
N THR A 83 13.50 -2.61 3.58
CA THR A 83 12.54 -3.15 2.62
C THR A 83 11.16 -3.20 3.25
N LYS A 84 10.21 -2.50 2.62
CA LYS A 84 8.83 -2.44 3.08
C LYS A 84 8.01 -3.59 2.47
N LYS A 85 7.30 -4.30 3.34
CA LYS A 85 6.38 -5.38 2.99
C LYS A 85 5.00 -5.12 3.57
N VAL A 86 3.95 -5.52 2.87
CA VAL A 86 2.56 -5.27 3.25
C VAL A 86 1.70 -6.52 3.16
N CYS A 87 0.77 -6.66 4.10
CA CYS A 87 -0.26 -7.68 4.09
C CYS A 87 -1.61 -7.06 4.49
N LEU A 88 -2.67 -7.73 4.06
CA LEU A 88 -4.04 -7.32 4.33
C LEU A 88 -4.50 -7.86 5.69
N GLU A 89 -4.93 -6.99 6.59
CA GLU A 89 -5.58 -7.41 7.83
C GLU A 89 -7.09 -7.57 7.65
N ASN A 90 -7.72 -6.66 6.89
CA ASN A 90 -9.15 -6.69 6.62
C ASN A 90 -9.48 -6.03 5.27
N SER A 91 -10.57 -6.48 4.65
CA SER A 91 -11.20 -5.89 3.45
C SER A 91 -10.39 -5.97 2.17
N LYS A 92 -10.06 -4.86 1.49
CA LYS A 92 -9.42 -4.88 0.16
C LYS A 92 -8.51 -3.68 -0.04
N ALA A 93 -7.31 -3.95 -0.53
CA ALA A 93 -6.33 -2.93 -0.88
C ALA A 93 -5.55 -3.37 -2.11
N HIS A 94 -5.02 -2.39 -2.83
CA HIS A 94 -4.08 -2.61 -3.92
C HIS A 94 -2.94 -1.59 -3.87
N ILE A 95 -1.89 -1.86 -4.63
CA ILE A 95 -0.77 -0.96 -4.87
C ILE A 95 -0.87 -0.45 -6.30
N LEU A 96 -0.81 0.87 -6.46
CA LEU A 96 -0.55 1.50 -7.75
C LEU A 96 0.96 1.70 -7.91
N ARG A 97 1.49 1.26 -9.05
CA ARG A 97 2.92 1.34 -9.39
C ARG A 97 3.11 1.92 -10.78
N ASP A 98 3.93 2.96 -10.88
CA ASP A 98 4.41 3.57 -12.13
C ASP A 98 5.58 2.81 -12.78
#